data_AF-A0A9E5E2J3-F1
#
_entry.id   AF-A0A9E5E2J3-F1
#
_cell.length_a   1.000
_cell.length_b   1.000
_cell.length_c   1.000
_cell.angle_alpha   90.00
_cell.angle_beta   90.00
_cell.angle_gamma   90.00
#
_symmetry.space_group_name_H-M   'P 1'
#
loop_
_entity.id
_entity.type
_entity.pdbx_description
1 polymer ?
#
loop_
_entity_poly.entity_id
_entity_poly.type
_entity_poly.pdbx_seq_one_letter_code
_entity_poly.pdbx_strand_id
1 'polypeptide(L)' 'GHNAPSLALFDSYGFSRWGHLPRVAVLDGVARDLIIVGRRLTP' A
#
# COMPACT_ATOMS: atom_id res chain seq x y z
N GLY A 1 3.99 7.99 6.37
CA GLY A 1 3.22 7.99 5.11
C GLY A 1 1.75 8.13 5.43
N HIS A 2 0.96 8.75 4.55
CA HIS A 2 -0.45 9.11 4.80
C HIS A 2 -1.32 7.92 5.27
N ASN A 3 -1.00 6.69 4.86
CA ASN A 3 -1.83 5.50 5.11
C ASN A 3 -1.17 4.45 6.02
N ALA A 4 -0.31 4.85 6.96
CA ALA A 4 0.35 3.90 7.87
C ALA A 4 -0.63 3.03 8.69
N PRO A 5 -1.76 3.56 9.22
CA PRO A 5 -2.74 2.73 9.92
C PRO A 5 -3.40 1.66 9.04
N SER A 6 -3.76 2.00 7.80
CA SER A 6 -4.32 1.04 6.85
C SER A 6 -3.33 -0.07 6.51
N LEU A 7 -2.04 0.25 6.39
CA LEU A 7 -1.00 -0.76 6.16
C LEU A 7 -0.86 -1.72 7.34
N ALA A 8 -0.93 -1.24 8.58
CA ALA A 8 -0.92 -2.08 9.77
C ALA A 8 -2.16 -3.00 9.83
N LEU A 9 -3.33 -2.49 9.44
CA LEU A 9 -4.54 -3.29 9.30
C LEU A 9 -4.35 -4.40 8.26
N PHE A 10 -3.87 -4.08 7.05
CA PHE A 10 -3.67 -5.10 6.02
C PHE A 10 -2.67 -6.17 6.47
N ASP A 11 -1.57 -5.77 7.12
CA ASP A 11 -0.58 -6.67 7.70
C ASP A 11 -1.21 -7.64 8.73
N SER A 12 -2.07 -7.13 9.63
CA SER A 12 -2.75 -7.98 10.62
C SER A 12 -3.71 -9.00 10.02
N TYR A 13 -4.19 -8.77 8.79
CA TYR A 13 -5.04 -9.71 8.05
C TYR A 13 -4.24 -10.59 7.07
N GLY A 14 -2.91 -10.61 7.15
CA GLY A 14 -2.03 -11.48 6.35
C GLY A 14 -1.85 -11.02 4.91
N PHE A 15 -2.05 -9.74 4.61
CA PHE A 15 -1.64 -9.16 3.34
C PHE A 15 -0.15 -8.84 3.37
N SER A 16 0.49 -8.96 2.21
CA SER A 16 1.92 -8.67 2.00
C SER A 16 2.09 -7.59 0.95
N ARG A 17 3.22 -6.88 0.97
CA ARG A 17 3.56 -5.92 -0.08
C ARG A 17 3.90 -6.66 -1.37
N TRP A 18 3.20 -6.33 -2.44
CA TRP A 18 3.45 -6.86 -3.79
C TRP A 18 4.17 -5.85 -4.69
N GLY A 19 4.06 -4.55 -4.39
CA GLY A 19 4.72 -3.51 -5.17
C GLY A 19 4.79 -2.16 -4.46
N HIS A 20 5.76 -1.35 -4.87
CA HIS A 20 5.93 0.04 -4.44
C HIS A 20 6.25 0.89 -5.67
N LEU A 21 5.39 1.86 -5.96
CA LEU A 21 5.58 2.81 -7.04
C LEU A 21 5.81 4.19 -6.42
N PRO A 22 7.06 4.66 -6.36
CA PRO A 22 7.37 5.94 -5.72
C PRO A 22 6.90 7.11 -6.57
N ARG A 23 6.27 8.11 -5.94
CA ARG A 23 5.83 9.38 -6.57
C ARG A 23 5.01 9.20 -7.85
N VAL A 24 4.20 8.16 -7.92
CA VAL A 24 3.44 7.80 -9.13
C VAL A 24 2.22 8.70 -9.38
N ALA A 25 1.74 9.41 -8.35
CA ALA A 25 0.57 10.27 -8.45
C ALA A 25 0.75 11.58 -7.66
N VAL A 26 -0.05 12.59 -8.02
CA VAL A 26 -0.18 13.85 -7.29
C VAL A 26 -1.59 13.95 -6.73
N LEU A 27 -1.71 14.05 -5.40
CA LEU A 27 -2.96 14.31 -4.69
C LEU A 27 -2.79 15.59 -3.88
N ASP A 28 -3.72 16.52 -4.03
CA ASP A 28 -3.72 17.84 -3.36
C ASP A 28 -2.39 18.60 -3.57
N GLY A 29 -1.83 18.51 -4.78
CA GLY A 29 -0.55 19.14 -5.12
C GLY A 29 0.69 18.43 -4.54
N VAL A 30 0.53 17.31 -3.83
CA VAL A 30 1.63 16.57 -3.20
C VAL A 30 1.89 15.27 -3.96
N ALA A 31 3.15 15.01 -4.32
CA ALA A 31 3.58 13.72 -4.87
C ALA A 31 3.44 12.62 -3.82
N ARG A 32 2.78 11.51 -4.19
CA ARG A 32 2.50 10.37 -3.31
C ARG A 32 2.99 9.07 -3.93
N ASP A 33 3.39 8.18 -3.05
CA ASP A 33 3.71 6.79 -3.39
C ASP A 33 2.45 5.94 -3.42
N LEU A 34 2.45 4.90 -4.26
CA LEU A 34 1.49 3.82 -4.22
C LEU A 34 2.16 2.57 -3.66
N ILE A 35 1.53 1.98 -2.64
CA ILE A 35 1.90 0.65 -2.12
C ILE A 35 0.79 -0.31 -2.55
N ILE A 36 1.16 -1.37 -3.26
CA ILE A 36 0.25 -2.46 -3.63
C ILE A 36 0.45 -3.57 -2.60
N VAL A 37 -0.63 -3.94 -1.93
CA VAL A 37 -0.67 -5.09 -1.02
C VAL A 37 -1.61 -6.15 -1.56
N GLY A 38 -1.30 -7.41 -1.27
CA GLY A 38 -2.17 -8.52 -1.64
C GLY A 38 -1.98 -9.73 -0.74
N ARG A 39 -3.00 -10.58 -0.75
CA ARG A 39 -3.04 -11.85 -0.03
C ARG A 39 -3.48 -12.94 -1.00
N ARG A 40 -2.64 -13.95 -1.19
CA ARG A 40 -2.98 -15.13 -1.98
C ARG A 40 -3.88 -16.03 -1.14
N LEU A 41 -5.05 -16.40 -1.66
CA LEU A 41 -6.02 -17.24 -0.93
C LEU A 41 -5.82 -18.72 -1.19
N THR A 42 -5.41 -19.07 -2.41
CA THR A 42 -5.08 -20.43 -2.83
C THR A 42 -3.87 -20.40 -3.77
N PRO A 43 -3.07 -21.48 -3.84
CA PRO A 43 -2.13 -21.67 -4.94
C PRO A 43 -2.84 -21.58 -6.29
#